data_AF-A0A6L3A8T4-F1
#
_entry.id   AF-A0A6L3A8T4-F1
#
_cell.length_a   1.000
_cell.length_b   1.000
_cell.length_c   1.000
_cell.angle_alpha   90.00
_cell.angle_beta   90.00
_cell.angle_gamma   90.00
#
_symmetry.space_group_name_H-M   'P 1'
#
loop_
_entity.id
_entity.type
_entity.pdbx_description
1 polymer ?
#
loop_
_entity_poly.entity_id
_entity_poly.type
_entity_poly.pdbx_seq_one_letter_code
_entity_poly.pdbx_strand_id
1 'polypeptide(L)'
;MRCKQCEYRLWNLRSRNCPECGAPFSPRDYTFVPNAVRFLCPHCDQAYYGTDEKGHLVPSSFQCVACRASIDLGEMILQPAEGVEEDATQPSPVPWLERAKLGGWRGWWRTVGWTISSPRKLALRLPAVPRKADAWIFLILNTVVAALGMVFPFGLTLLMTGGMMGGTPGAPGVGMLGAVYGMMIVMMIPATLLSTFLWAACTHGVLRLGAKPHGDFGMTQEAICYSSGISTLNAVPCIGPYVAPFWSVITAIILLKERQRIGGWRASIAVLAFPVVICGGVVTLYAVMLAVAINMAGTIGPGGAVAQGYAAGIGTAVTSYAEQNRGAWPKHAGELLLPRASMLTGGLFVLPDSATTTADAFIGTVSLDAFEGLNETQMRQVVDAAILALPPDVTAHRVGDYVFTYHGVDSVNALGRLWIVVCSADPDTNAEASSQGVTVVMKSGRVKYVDPADWATELTKQNGLRAAAGLAPLPDPWTVTHANPSRAAMAPATVDAPEGDADAETGPEEPSPQP
;
A
#
# COMPACT_ATOMS: atom_id res chain seq x y z
N MET A 1 8.26 -38.91 31.38
CA MET A 1 8.14 -37.87 32.41
C MET A 1 9.52 -37.26 32.66
N ARG A 2 9.70 -35.96 32.49
CA ARG A 2 11.00 -35.26 32.63
C ARG A 2 10.89 -34.07 33.57
N CYS A 3 11.92 -33.74 34.33
CA CYS A 3 11.92 -32.60 35.22
C CYS A 3 11.73 -31.31 34.43
N LYS A 4 10.77 -30.46 34.84
CA LYS A 4 10.47 -29.20 34.15
C LYS A 4 11.61 -28.17 34.25
N GLN A 5 12.59 -28.38 35.12
CA GLN A 5 13.72 -27.48 35.34
C GLN A 5 15.01 -27.94 34.64
N CYS A 6 15.32 -29.24 34.67
CA CYS A 6 16.58 -29.78 34.13
C CYS A 6 16.42 -30.93 33.12
N GLU A 7 15.19 -31.30 32.73
CA GLU A 7 14.88 -32.37 31.75
C GLU A 7 15.30 -33.80 32.16
N TYR A 8 15.76 -34.00 33.40
CA TYR A 8 16.07 -35.33 33.94
C TYR A 8 14.84 -36.25 33.99
N ARG A 9 15.01 -37.55 33.71
CA ARG A 9 13.91 -38.53 33.67
C ARG A 9 13.39 -38.83 35.08
N LEU A 10 12.09 -38.68 35.30
CA LEU A 10 11.46 -38.83 36.63
C LEU A 10 10.70 -40.14 36.80
N TRP A 11 11.17 -41.21 36.17
CA TRP A 11 10.54 -42.53 36.24
C TRP A 11 11.07 -43.33 37.43
N ASN A 12 10.20 -44.14 38.03
CA ASN A 12 10.56 -45.06 39.12
C ASN A 12 11.18 -44.37 40.36
N LEU A 13 10.89 -43.09 40.59
CA LEU A 13 11.38 -42.34 41.74
C LEU A 13 10.36 -42.37 42.89
N ARG A 14 10.79 -42.86 44.06
CA ARG A 14 10.00 -42.75 45.31
C ARG A 14 10.08 -41.32 45.87
N SER A 15 11.23 -40.67 45.75
CA SER A 15 11.38 -39.25 46.11
C SER A 15 10.52 -38.36 45.20
N ARG A 16 9.89 -37.34 45.77
CA ARG A 16 9.15 -36.30 45.03
C ARG A 16 10.04 -35.12 44.65
N ASN A 17 11.34 -35.34 44.61
CA ASN A 17 12.37 -34.37 44.28
C ASN A 17 13.23 -34.95 43.16
N CYS A 18 13.51 -34.12 42.15
CA CYS A 18 14.40 -34.47 41.07
C CYS A 18 15.82 -34.71 41.64
N PRO A 19 16.48 -35.83 41.33
CA PRO A 19 17.80 -36.14 41.89
C PRO A 19 18.91 -35.22 41.36
N GLU A 20 18.73 -34.62 40.18
CA GLU A 20 19.72 -33.71 39.59
C GLU A 20 19.66 -32.30 40.16
N CYS A 21 18.47 -31.69 40.20
CA CYS A 21 18.33 -30.27 40.56
C CYS A 21 17.59 -30.04 41.89
N GLY A 22 17.14 -31.10 42.57
CA GLY A 22 16.38 -31.02 43.82
C GLY A 22 14.94 -30.53 43.68
N ALA A 23 14.54 -30.04 42.50
CA ALA A 23 13.22 -29.46 42.27
C ALA A 23 12.11 -30.45 42.61
N PRO A 24 11.09 -30.04 43.39
CA PRO A 24 9.95 -30.89 43.68
C PRO A 24 9.14 -31.15 42.41
N PHE A 25 8.51 -32.31 42.33
CA PHE A 25 7.62 -32.66 41.21
C PHE A 25 6.45 -33.51 41.70
N SER A 26 5.30 -33.35 41.02
CA SER A 26 4.13 -34.21 41.22
C SER A 26 3.73 -34.89 39.90
N PRO A 27 3.29 -36.16 39.93
CA PRO A 27 2.64 -36.82 38.79
C PRO A 27 1.48 -36.01 38.20
N ARG A 28 0.75 -35.27 39.04
CA ARG A 28 -0.35 -34.37 38.67
C ARG A 28 0.09 -33.23 37.73
N ASP A 29 1.37 -32.88 37.75
CA ASP A 29 1.93 -31.79 36.95
C ASP A 29 2.20 -32.19 35.50
N TYR A 30 2.08 -33.47 35.17
CA TYR A 30 2.38 -34.03 33.85
C TYR A 30 1.11 -34.46 33.15
N THR A 31 1.20 -34.64 31.84
CA THR A 31 0.12 -35.20 31.02
C THR A 31 0.68 -36.40 30.32
N PHE A 32 -0.10 -37.47 30.24
CA PHE A 32 0.27 -38.74 29.67
C PHE A 32 -0.73 -39.14 28.60
N VAL A 33 -0.30 -40.04 27.71
CA VAL A 33 -1.23 -40.77 26.85
C VAL A 33 -2.06 -41.71 27.75
N PRO A 34 -3.40 -41.75 27.62
CA PRO A 34 -4.22 -42.67 28.39
C PRO A 34 -3.74 -44.11 28.28
N ASN A 35 -3.71 -44.83 29.39
CA ASN A 35 -3.20 -46.21 29.54
C ASN A 35 -1.70 -46.41 29.26
N ALA A 36 -0.94 -45.36 28.95
CA ALA A 36 0.48 -45.48 28.65
C ALA A 36 1.38 -45.50 29.90
N VAL A 37 0.82 -45.21 31.08
CA VAL A 37 1.56 -45.09 32.33
C VAL A 37 0.93 -45.93 33.43
N ARG A 38 1.79 -46.68 34.13
CA ARG A 38 1.49 -47.38 35.38
C ARG A 38 1.76 -46.46 36.55
N PHE A 39 0.74 -46.24 37.35
CA PHE A 39 0.82 -45.59 38.64
C PHE A 39 0.90 -46.68 39.70
N LEU A 40 2.06 -46.84 40.33
CA LEU A 40 2.30 -47.85 41.34
C LEU A 40 1.98 -47.29 42.73
N CYS A 41 1.27 -48.07 43.54
CA CYS A 41 1.05 -47.79 44.96
C CYS A 41 2.40 -47.61 45.66
N PRO A 42 2.63 -46.51 46.41
CA PRO A 42 3.91 -46.29 47.07
C PRO A 42 4.21 -47.30 48.20
N HIS A 43 3.18 -48.02 48.69
CA HIS A 43 3.30 -48.98 49.79
C HIS A 43 3.49 -50.43 49.37
N CYS A 44 2.93 -50.86 48.24
CA CYS A 44 2.93 -52.28 47.81
C CYS A 44 3.13 -52.48 46.32
N ASP A 45 3.46 -51.43 45.57
CA ASP A 45 3.73 -51.44 44.13
C ASP A 45 2.58 -51.98 43.23
N GLN A 46 1.35 -52.09 43.77
CA GLN A 46 0.15 -52.40 42.97
C GLN A 46 -0.04 -51.36 41.87
N ALA A 47 -0.17 -51.81 40.63
CA ALA A 47 -0.29 -50.95 39.46
C ALA A 47 -1.73 -50.53 39.17
N TYR A 48 -1.89 -49.29 38.75
CA TYR A 48 -3.11 -48.67 38.24
C TYR A 48 -2.81 -47.92 36.94
N TYR A 49 -3.81 -47.71 36.09
CA TYR A 49 -3.65 -47.06 34.79
C TYR A 49 -4.55 -45.85 34.68
N GLY A 50 -3.97 -44.73 34.22
CA GLY A 50 -4.72 -43.49 34.04
C GLY A 50 -5.56 -43.52 32.76
N THR A 51 -6.85 -43.28 32.90
CA THR A 51 -7.84 -43.41 31.82
C THR A 51 -8.49 -42.09 31.43
N ASP A 52 -8.23 -40.99 32.15
CA ASP A 52 -8.81 -39.68 31.79
C ASP A 52 -8.13 -39.02 30.58
N GLU A 53 -8.62 -37.86 30.16
CA GLU A 53 -8.07 -37.09 29.02
C GLU A 53 -6.60 -36.70 29.20
N LYS A 54 -6.10 -36.66 30.43
CA LYS A 54 -4.70 -36.35 30.76
C LYS A 54 -3.85 -37.59 31.02
N GLY A 55 -4.44 -38.79 30.90
CA GLY A 55 -3.81 -40.04 31.29
C GLY A 55 -3.57 -40.17 32.80
N HIS A 56 -4.40 -39.54 33.63
CA HIS A 56 -4.42 -39.62 35.09
C HIS A 56 -5.45 -40.61 35.61
N LEU A 57 -5.31 -41.00 36.87
CA LEU A 57 -6.25 -41.88 37.57
C LEU A 57 -7.55 -41.15 37.92
N VAL A 58 -8.68 -41.86 37.80
CA VAL A 58 -10.00 -41.42 38.25
C VAL A 58 -10.59 -42.51 39.13
N PRO A 59 -10.81 -42.27 40.44
CA PRO A 59 -10.52 -41.03 41.17
C PRO A 59 -9.01 -40.79 41.39
N SER A 60 -8.61 -39.55 41.66
CA SER A 60 -7.21 -39.19 41.94
C SER A 60 -6.72 -39.63 43.32
N SER A 61 -7.63 -40.00 44.22
CA SER A 61 -7.32 -40.44 45.58
C SER A 61 -8.26 -41.60 45.93
N PHE A 62 -7.73 -42.71 46.43
CA PHE A 62 -8.48 -43.94 46.68
C PHE A 62 -7.72 -44.90 47.62
N GLN A 63 -8.38 -45.94 48.10
CA GLN A 63 -7.71 -47.00 48.89
C GLN A 63 -7.14 -48.08 47.96
N CYS A 64 -5.88 -48.45 48.18
CA CYS A 64 -5.24 -49.51 47.44
C CYS A 64 -6.02 -50.83 47.52
N VAL A 65 -6.28 -51.48 46.40
CA VAL A 65 -6.99 -52.78 46.40
C VAL A 65 -6.19 -53.90 47.06
N ALA A 66 -4.86 -53.81 47.03
CA ALA A 66 -3.96 -54.81 47.59
C ALA A 66 -3.67 -54.57 49.08
N CYS A 67 -3.16 -53.38 49.43
CA CYS A 67 -2.70 -53.10 50.81
C CYS A 67 -3.66 -52.22 51.64
N ARG A 68 -4.78 -51.77 51.08
CA ARG A 68 -5.80 -50.90 51.72
C ARG A 68 -5.32 -49.52 52.20
N ALA A 69 -4.05 -49.18 52.02
CA ALA A 69 -3.55 -47.83 52.32
C ALA A 69 -4.25 -46.77 51.45
N SER A 70 -4.50 -45.59 52.01
CA SER A 70 -4.99 -44.43 51.27
C SER A 70 -3.88 -43.90 50.37
N ILE A 71 -4.14 -43.80 49.06
CA ILE A 71 -3.19 -43.35 48.05
C ILE A 71 -3.70 -42.05 47.43
N ASP A 72 -2.80 -41.09 47.23
CA ASP A 72 -3.00 -39.96 46.33
C ASP A 72 -2.16 -40.08 45.06
N LEU A 73 -2.72 -39.72 43.90
CA LEU A 73 -2.03 -39.65 42.60
C LEU A 73 -0.68 -38.92 42.69
N GLY A 74 -0.59 -37.89 43.54
CA GLY A 74 0.62 -37.10 43.76
C GLY A 74 1.80 -37.90 44.31
N GLU A 75 1.53 -38.98 45.04
CA GLU A 75 2.51 -39.78 45.79
C GLU A 75 2.92 -41.06 45.04
N MET A 76 2.19 -41.42 43.99
CA MET A 76 2.39 -42.67 43.26
C MET A 76 3.69 -42.69 42.45
N ILE A 77 4.30 -43.85 42.33
CA ILE A 77 5.52 -44.05 41.53
C ILE A 77 5.09 -44.32 40.10
N LEU A 78 5.61 -43.57 39.13
CA LEU A 78 5.25 -43.81 37.73
C LEU A 78 6.27 -44.72 37.06
N GLN A 79 5.75 -45.63 36.24
CA GLN A 79 6.50 -46.40 35.27
C GLN A 79 5.73 -46.40 33.94
N PRO A 80 6.39 -46.54 32.79
CA PRO A 80 5.69 -46.83 31.55
C PRO A 80 4.84 -48.09 31.66
N ALA A 81 3.74 -48.14 30.92
CA ALA A 81 2.97 -49.37 30.77
C ALA A 81 3.83 -50.47 30.12
N GLU A 82 3.47 -51.72 30.36
CA GLU A 82 4.20 -52.87 29.81
C GLU A 82 4.19 -52.81 28.28
N GLY A 83 5.37 -52.92 27.67
CA GLY A 83 5.54 -52.77 26.22
C GLY A 83 5.44 -51.33 25.69
N VAL A 84 5.30 -50.32 26.55
CA VAL A 84 5.27 -48.91 26.16
C VAL A 84 6.62 -48.24 26.46
N GLU A 85 7.26 -47.71 25.44
CA GLU A 85 8.48 -46.91 25.59
C GLU A 85 8.22 -45.64 26.41
N GLU A 86 9.20 -45.22 27.23
CA GLU A 86 9.07 -44.03 28.10
C GLU A 86 8.64 -42.77 27.34
N ASP A 87 9.15 -42.55 26.13
CA ASP A 87 8.81 -41.39 25.32
C ASP A 87 7.40 -41.49 24.71
N ALA A 88 6.88 -42.70 24.49
CA ALA A 88 5.52 -42.94 24.00
C ALA A 88 4.44 -42.62 25.05
N THR A 89 4.83 -42.50 26.32
CA THR A 89 3.93 -42.06 27.39
C THR A 89 3.58 -40.58 27.32
N GLN A 90 4.37 -39.77 26.61
CA GLN A 90 4.15 -38.33 26.49
C GLN A 90 3.16 -38.03 25.37
N PRO A 91 2.27 -37.04 25.53
CA PRO A 91 1.44 -36.55 24.44
C PRO A 91 2.34 -36.16 23.27
N SER A 92 2.13 -36.79 22.11
CA SER A 92 2.93 -36.49 20.91
C SER A 92 3.02 -34.98 20.70
N PRO A 93 4.24 -34.42 20.63
CA PRO A 93 4.43 -32.97 20.58
C PRO A 93 3.90 -32.39 19.28
N VAL A 94 3.91 -31.06 19.17
CA VAL A 94 3.45 -30.36 17.97
C VAL A 94 4.21 -30.88 16.74
N PRO A 95 3.53 -31.29 15.65
CA PRO A 95 4.19 -31.90 14.48
C PRO A 95 5.31 -31.06 13.87
N TRP A 96 5.20 -29.73 13.93
CA TRP A 96 6.24 -28.80 13.48
C TRP A 96 7.54 -28.89 14.30
N LEU A 97 7.44 -29.19 15.59
CA LEU A 97 8.61 -29.39 16.45
C LEU A 97 9.29 -30.75 16.18
N GLU A 98 8.55 -31.72 15.64
CA GLU A 98 9.06 -33.03 15.20
C GLU A 98 9.40 -33.08 13.71
N ARG A 99 9.50 -31.92 13.04
CA ARG A 99 9.72 -31.87 11.59
C ARG A 99 11.00 -32.58 11.10
N ALA A 100 12.00 -32.74 11.98
CA ALA A 100 13.20 -33.54 11.68
C ALA A 100 12.88 -35.05 11.52
N LYS A 101 11.88 -35.56 12.26
CA LYS A 101 11.44 -36.96 12.20
C LYS A 101 10.34 -37.16 11.14
N LEU A 102 9.38 -36.23 11.06
CA LEU A 102 8.20 -36.33 10.19
C LEU A 102 8.47 -35.85 8.76
N GLY A 103 9.54 -35.09 8.54
CA GLY A 103 9.78 -34.28 7.36
C GLY A 103 9.17 -32.88 7.47
N GLY A 104 9.89 -31.87 6.96
CA GLY A 104 9.51 -30.45 7.03
C GLY A 104 8.07 -30.16 6.61
N TRP A 105 7.70 -30.61 5.41
CA TRP A 105 6.40 -30.37 4.80
C TRP A 105 5.25 -31.06 5.53
N ARG A 106 5.43 -32.33 5.94
CA ARG A 106 4.41 -33.09 6.67
C ARG A 106 4.19 -32.52 8.08
N GLY A 107 5.27 -32.15 8.78
CA GLY A 107 5.19 -31.49 10.08
C GLY A 107 4.48 -30.15 10.00
N TRP A 108 4.74 -29.37 8.95
CA TRP A 108 4.06 -28.11 8.68
C TRP A 108 2.56 -28.27 8.44
N TRP A 109 2.14 -29.07 7.45
CA TRP A 109 0.72 -29.28 7.13
C TRP A 109 -0.09 -29.86 8.29
N ARG A 110 0.49 -30.79 9.06
CA ARG A 110 -0.18 -31.34 10.25
C ARG A 110 -0.38 -30.26 11.32
N THR A 111 0.58 -29.36 11.47
CA THR A 111 0.47 -28.24 12.42
C THR A 111 -0.56 -27.23 11.95
N VAL A 112 -0.57 -26.86 10.65
CA VAL A 112 -1.62 -26.04 10.04
C VAL A 112 -3.00 -26.67 10.26
N GLY A 113 -3.13 -27.98 10.02
CA GLY A 113 -4.36 -28.72 10.28
C GLY A 113 -4.80 -28.65 11.74
N TRP A 114 -3.87 -28.72 12.70
CA TRP A 114 -4.18 -28.53 14.12
C TRP A 114 -4.56 -27.09 14.46
N THR A 115 -3.89 -26.09 13.87
CA THR A 115 -4.23 -24.68 14.04
C THR A 115 -5.66 -24.41 13.57
N ILE A 116 -6.10 -25.03 12.46
CA ILE A 116 -7.45 -24.90 11.91
C ILE A 116 -8.47 -25.69 12.74
N SER A 117 -8.25 -26.99 12.95
CA SER A 117 -9.30 -27.90 13.45
C SER A 117 -9.26 -28.16 14.95
N SER A 118 -8.14 -27.93 15.63
CA SER A 118 -7.95 -28.32 17.04
C SER A 118 -6.94 -27.41 17.76
N PRO A 119 -7.16 -26.08 17.80
CA PRO A 119 -6.21 -25.13 18.38
C PRO A 119 -5.96 -25.40 19.88
N ARG A 120 -6.94 -25.93 20.61
CA ARG A 120 -6.77 -26.37 22.02
C ARG A 120 -5.75 -27.50 22.14
N LYS A 121 -5.82 -28.51 21.26
CA LYS A 121 -4.87 -29.63 21.23
C LYS A 121 -3.46 -29.14 20.91
N LEU A 122 -3.34 -28.18 19.99
CA LEU A 122 -2.07 -27.51 19.69
C LEU A 122 -1.52 -26.81 20.94
N ALA A 123 -2.33 -26.01 21.62
CA ALA A 123 -1.94 -25.27 22.82
C ALA A 123 -1.40 -26.18 23.94
N LEU A 124 -2.11 -27.27 24.22
CA LEU A 124 -1.78 -28.23 25.28
C LEU A 124 -0.52 -29.05 24.98
N ARG A 125 -0.10 -29.15 23.71
CA ARG A 125 1.07 -29.92 23.27
C ARG A 125 2.31 -29.08 23.01
N LEU A 126 2.22 -27.75 23.18
CA LEU A 126 3.39 -26.88 23.15
C LEU A 126 4.26 -27.09 24.40
N PRO A 127 5.60 -27.08 24.26
CA PRO A 127 6.52 -27.29 25.38
C PRO A 127 6.36 -26.22 26.46
N ALA A 128 6.64 -26.57 27.71
CA ALA A 128 6.56 -25.63 28.83
C ALA A 128 7.51 -24.44 28.63
N VAL A 129 8.72 -24.68 28.14
CA VAL A 129 9.67 -23.63 27.74
C VAL A 129 9.42 -23.26 26.27
N PRO A 130 9.11 -21.98 25.96
CA PRO A 130 8.76 -21.58 24.59
C PRO A 130 9.95 -21.71 23.64
N ARG A 131 9.73 -22.33 22.47
CA ARG A 131 10.74 -22.49 21.41
C ARG A 131 10.59 -21.38 20.37
N LYS A 132 11.00 -20.16 20.74
CA LYS A 132 10.75 -18.92 19.97
C LYS A 132 11.18 -19.00 18.51
N ALA A 133 12.38 -19.54 18.24
CA ALA A 133 12.91 -19.66 16.88
C ALA A 133 12.02 -20.56 16.01
N ASP A 134 11.59 -21.72 16.53
CA ASP A 134 10.71 -22.63 15.80
C ASP A 134 9.36 -21.99 15.47
N ALA A 135 8.80 -21.21 16.39
CA ALA A 135 7.55 -20.48 16.19
C ALA A 135 7.68 -19.39 15.12
N TRP A 136 8.78 -18.63 15.12
CA TRP A 136 9.06 -17.62 14.08
C TRP A 136 9.27 -18.23 12.70
N ILE A 137 9.99 -19.35 12.60
CA ILE A 137 10.16 -20.05 11.30
C ILE A 137 8.80 -20.55 10.79
N PHE A 138 7.93 -21.05 11.68
CA PHE A 138 6.56 -21.44 11.30
C PHE A 138 5.77 -20.25 10.74
N LEU A 139 5.82 -19.09 11.41
CA LEU A 139 5.19 -17.85 10.93
C LEU A 139 5.73 -17.41 9.57
N ILE A 140 7.05 -17.39 9.38
CA ILE A 140 7.69 -17.00 8.11
C ILE A 140 7.19 -17.92 6.99
N LEU A 141 7.20 -19.24 7.23
CA LEU A 141 6.73 -20.22 6.24
C LEU A 141 5.26 -20.00 5.86
N ASN A 142 4.38 -19.78 6.85
CA ASN A 142 2.96 -19.47 6.60
C ASN A 142 2.79 -18.16 5.83
N THR A 143 3.60 -17.15 6.15
CA THR A 143 3.56 -15.83 5.50
C THR A 143 3.99 -15.94 4.04
N VAL A 144 5.05 -16.71 3.74
CA VAL A 144 5.49 -16.96 2.36
C VAL A 144 4.42 -17.70 1.57
N VAL A 145 3.82 -18.75 2.14
CA VAL A 145 2.73 -19.49 1.47
C VAL A 145 1.52 -18.59 1.21
N ALA A 146 1.14 -17.77 2.18
CA ALA A 146 0.06 -16.81 2.03
C ALA A 146 0.37 -15.77 0.94
N ALA A 147 1.60 -15.24 0.91
CA ALA A 147 2.06 -14.28 -0.09
C ALA A 147 1.97 -14.86 -1.50
N LEU A 148 2.53 -16.07 -1.69
CA LEU A 148 2.54 -16.73 -2.98
C LEU A 148 1.14 -17.10 -3.43
N GLY A 149 0.31 -17.64 -2.54
CA GLY A 149 -1.06 -18.03 -2.87
C GLY A 149 -1.97 -16.83 -3.16
N MET A 150 -1.73 -15.68 -2.55
CA MET A 150 -2.46 -14.45 -2.85
C MET A 150 -1.96 -13.80 -4.15
N VAL A 151 -0.65 -13.67 -4.34
CA VAL A 151 -0.11 -12.92 -5.49
C VAL A 151 -0.19 -13.71 -6.79
N PHE A 152 0.00 -15.03 -6.75
CA PHE A 152 0.09 -15.82 -7.98
C PHE A 152 -1.19 -15.77 -8.84
N PRO A 153 -2.41 -15.98 -8.33
CA PRO A 153 -3.62 -15.91 -9.15
C PRO A 153 -3.88 -14.51 -9.70
N PHE A 154 -3.70 -13.46 -8.90
CA PHE A 154 -3.91 -12.08 -9.34
C PHE A 154 -2.87 -11.63 -10.37
N GLY A 155 -1.59 -11.96 -10.14
CA GLY A 155 -0.52 -11.69 -11.08
C GLY A 155 -0.72 -12.42 -12.41
N LEU A 156 -1.17 -13.67 -12.37
CA LEU A 156 -1.48 -14.44 -13.58
C LEU A 156 -2.68 -13.85 -14.34
N THR A 157 -3.77 -13.52 -13.66
CA THR A 157 -4.94 -12.87 -14.29
C THR A 157 -4.55 -11.56 -14.96
N LEU A 158 -3.74 -10.73 -14.31
CA LEU A 158 -3.26 -9.47 -14.87
C LEU A 158 -2.31 -9.66 -16.06
N LEU A 159 -1.44 -10.67 -16.02
CA LEU A 159 -0.56 -10.99 -17.14
C LEU A 159 -1.37 -11.47 -18.35
N MET A 160 -2.43 -12.25 -18.11
CA MET A 160 -3.35 -12.71 -19.16
C MET A 160 -4.22 -11.58 -19.72
N THR A 161 -4.78 -10.70 -18.87
CA THR A 161 -5.58 -9.55 -19.33
C THR A 161 -4.74 -8.48 -20.01
N GLY A 162 -3.54 -8.20 -19.49
CA GLY A 162 -2.59 -7.27 -20.10
C GLY A 162 -2.10 -7.73 -21.47
N GLY A 163 -1.95 -9.04 -21.68
CA GLY A 163 -1.63 -9.62 -22.99
C GLY A 163 -2.80 -9.60 -23.97
N MET A 164 -4.05 -9.69 -23.48
CA MET A 164 -5.25 -9.67 -24.33
C MET A 164 -5.68 -8.25 -24.75
N MET A 165 -5.37 -7.21 -23.97
CA MET A 165 -5.69 -5.82 -24.34
C MET A 165 -4.75 -5.20 -25.39
N GLY A 166 -4.08 -6.01 -26.21
CA GLY A 166 -3.33 -5.52 -27.38
C GLY A 166 -2.03 -4.79 -27.05
N GLY A 167 -1.52 -4.87 -25.82
CA GLY A 167 -0.21 -4.35 -25.45
C GLY A 167 0.88 -5.10 -26.21
N THR A 168 1.59 -4.40 -27.09
CA THR A 168 2.78 -4.92 -27.75
C THR A 168 3.76 -5.51 -26.72
N PRO A 169 4.44 -6.63 -27.03
CA PRO A 169 5.49 -7.17 -26.17
C PRO A 169 6.55 -6.08 -25.91
N GLY A 170 6.57 -5.53 -24.69
CA GLY A 170 7.41 -4.37 -24.33
C GLY A 170 6.65 -3.16 -23.78
N ALA A 171 5.31 -3.19 -23.72
CA ALA A 171 4.54 -2.13 -23.08
C ALA A 171 4.98 -1.95 -21.61
N PRO A 172 5.34 -0.72 -21.17
CA PRO A 172 5.84 -0.42 -19.83
C PRO A 172 4.95 -0.92 -18.68
N GLY A 173 3.65 -1.13 -18.95
CA GLY A 173 2.67 -1.57 -17.96
C GLY A 173 2.93 -2.95 -17.35
N VAL A 174 3.37 -3.95 -18.13
CA VAL A 174 3.58 -5.32 -17.60
C VAL A 174 4.80 -5.36 -16.67
N GLY A 175 5.88 -4.67 -17.04
CA GLY A 175 7.08 -4.55 -16.21
C GLY A 175 6.82 -3.77 -14.92
N MET A 176 6.07 -2.67 -15.01
CA MET A 176 5.68 -1.87 -13.85
C MET A 176 4.78 -2.65 -12.88
N LEU A 177 3.79 -3.38 -13.39
CA LEU A 177 2.93 -4.23 -12.54
C LEU A 177 3.73 -5.34 -11.87
N GLY A 178 4.61 -6.03 -12.61
CA GLY A 178 5.51 -7.03 -12.04
C GLY A 178 6.39 -6.47 -10.92
N ALA A 179 6.94 -5.26 -11.11
CA ALA A 179 7.72 -4.56 -10.10
C ALA A 179 6.89 -4.20 -8.86
N VAL A 180 5.65 -3.70 -9.04
CA VAL A 180 4.72 -3.40 -7.94
C VAL A 180 4.40 -4.66 -7.13
N TYR A 181 4.09 -5.78 -7.80
CA TYR A 181 3.81 -7.05 -7.10
C TYR A 181 5.03 -7.64 -6.40
N GLY A 182 6.20 -7.59 -7.05
CA GLY A 182 7.46 -7.99 -6.43
C GLY A 182 7.75 -7.17 -5.17
N MET A 183 7.58 -5.85 -5.26
CA MET A 183 7.71 -4.94 -4.13
C MET A 183 6.68 -5.24 -3.03
N MET A 184 5.44 -5.55 -3.38
CA MET A 184 4.42 -5.95 -2.40
C MET A 184 4.84 -7.20 -1.62
N ILE A 185 5.33 -8.27 -2.27
CA ILE A 185 5.80 -9.48 -1.57
C ILE A 185 6.96 -9.16 -0.62
N VAL A 186 7.96 -8.42 -1.13
CA VAL A 186 9.16 -8.05 -0.37
C VAL A 186 8.81 -7.21 0.86
N MET A 187 7.82 -6.32 0.75
CA MET A 187 7.37 -5.48 1.86
C MET A 187 6.38 -6.22 2.80
N MET A 188 5.59 -7.16 2.29
CA MET A 188 4.56 -7.85 3.07
C MET A 188 5.16 -8.77 4.15
N ILE A 189 6.28 -9.45 3.85
CA ILE A 189 6.95 -10.33 4.82
C ILE A 189 7.43 -9.54 6.05
N PRO A 190 8.31 -8.51 5.96
CA PRO A 190 8.75 -7.75 7.11
C PRO A 190 7.60 -7.02 7.81
N ALA A 191 6.61 -6.51 7.07
CA ALA A 191 5.41 -5.91 7.65
C ALA A 191 4.61 -6.92 8.50
N THR A 192 4.44 -8.16 8.03
CA THR A 192 3.75 -9.22 8.79
C THR A 192 4.53 -9.63 10.03
N LEU A 193 5.85 -9.73 9.94
CA LEU A 193 6.70 -10.05 11.09
C LEU A 193 6.63 -8.96 12.16
N LEU A 194 6.75 -7.69 11.76
CA LEU A 194 6.61 -6.54 12.65
C LEU A 194 5.21 -6.48 13.28
N SER A 195 4.16 -6.62 12.46
CA SER A 195 2.78 -6.64 12.94
C SER A 195 2.54 -7.76 13.95
N THR A 196 3.05 -8.96 13.70
CA THR A 196 2.91 -10.10 14.62
C THR A 196 3.66 -9.88 15.94
N PHE A 197 4.84 -9.26 15.88
CA PHE A 197 5.58 -8.86 17.09
C PHE A 197 4.81 -7.81 17.90
N LEU A 198 4.33 -6.75 17.24
CA LEU A 198 3.53 -5.68 17.89
C LEU A 198 2.23 -6.24 18.46
N TRP A 199 1.58 -7.17 17.77
CA TRP A 199 0.39 -7.86 18.26
C TRP A 199 0.67 -8.65 19.52
N ALA A 200 1.74 -9.46 19.54
CA ALA A 200 2.14 -10.20 20.74
C ALA A 200 2.54 -9.28 21.90
N ALA A 201 3.24 -8.18 21.62
CA ALA A 201 3.66 -7.19 22.62
C ALA A 201 2.45 -6.49 23.25
N CYS A 202 1.52 -6.02 22.43
CA CYS A 202 0.25 -5.42 22.87
C CYS A 202 -0.56 -6.42 23.70
N THR A 203 -0.72 -7.65 23.18
CA THR A 203 -1.43 -8.74 23.89
C THR A 203 -0.81 -9.01 25.26
N HIS A 204 0.51 -9.13 25.35
CA HIS A 204 1.20 -9.37 26.62
C HIS A 204 1.08 -8.16 27.58
N GLY A 205 1.17 -6.94 27.06
CA GLY A 205 0.97 -5.71 27.83
C GLY A 205 -0.41 -5.65 28.47
N VAL A 206 -1.47 -5.92 27.70
CA VAL A 206 -2.85 -5.96 28.22
C VAL A 206 -3.02 -7.06 29.28
N LEU A 207 -2.42 -8.24 29.08
CA LEU A 207 -2.44 -9.30 30.10
C LEU A 207 -1.72 -8.89 31.39
N ARG A 208 -0.58 -8.20 31.29
CA ARG A 208 0.16 -7.70 32.45
C ARG A 208 -0.65 -6.67 33.25
N LEU A 209 -1.42 -5.83 32.58
CA LEU A 209 -2.29 -4.84 33.21
C LEU A 209 -3.54 -5.48 33.86
N GLY A 210 -4.16 -6.48 33.24
CA GLY A 210 -5.48 -6.97 33.65
C GLY A 210 -5.57 -8.40 34.22
N ALA A 211 -4.60 -9.27 33.96
CA ALA A 211 -4.78 -10.73 34.13
C ALA A 211 -3.69 -11.46 34.93
N LYS A 212 -2.52 -10.84 35.16
CA LYS A 212 -1.32 -11.49 35.75
C LYS A 212 -0.99 -12.82 35.04
N PRO A 213 -0.47 -12.78 33.80
CA PRO A 213 -0.21 -13.98 33.01
C PRO A 213 0.73 -14.94 33.76
N HIS A 214 0.47 -16.26 33.67
CA HIS A 214 1.33 -17.28 34.28
C HIS A 214 2.69 -17.39 33.57
N GLY A 215 2.72 -17.14 32.26
CA GLY A 215 3.91 -17.24 31.43
C GLY A 215 4.59 -15.90 31.14
N ASP A 216 5.75 -16.00 30.49
CA ASP A 216 6.50 -14.83 30.03
C ASP A 216 5.98 -14.31 28.67
N PHE A 217 6.64 -13.27 28.16
CA PHE A 217 6.40 -12.76 26.81
C PHE A 217 6.66 -13.83 25.75
N GLY A 218 7.65 -14.71 25.96
CA GLY A 218 7.98 -15.81 25.07
C GLY A 218 6.81 -16.75 24.79
N MET A 219 6.05 -17.11 25.82
CA MET A 219 4.85 -17.93 25.67
C MET A 219 3.73 -17.21 24.91
N THR A 220 3.61 -15.88 25.07
CA THR A 220 2.65 -15.07 24.33
C THR A 220 3.02 -15.00 22.85
N GLN A 221 4.29 -14.69 22.55
CA GLN A 221 4.81 -14.65 21.18
C GLN A 221 4.66 -16.00 20.48
N GLU A 222 4.98 -17.11 21.17
CA GLU A 222 4.84 -18.45 20.60
C GLU A 222 3.38 -18.76 20.25
N ALA A 223 2.43 -18.44 21.14
CA ALA A 223 0.99 -18.62 20.87
C ALA A 223 0.53 -17.83 19.63
N ILE A 224 0.93 -16.56 19.52
CA ILE A 224 0.58 -15.70 18.38
C ILE A 224 1.26 -16.16 17.08
N CYS A 225 2.52 -16.61 17.13
CA CYS A 225 3.19 -17.16 15.96
C CYS A 225 2.51 -18.46 15.47
N TYR A 226 2.10 -19.35 16.37
CA TYR A 226 1.43 -20.60 15.97
C TYR A 226 -0.02 -20.40 15.49
N SER A 227 -0.69 -19.30 15.86
CA SER A 227 -1.99 -18.96 15.25
C SER A 227 -1.89 -18.58 13.77
N SER A 228 -0.70 -18.26 13.26
CA SER A 228 -0.48 -17.93 11.84
C SER A 228 -0.70 -19.10 10.87
N GLY A 229 -0.86 -20.33 11.37
CA GLY A 229 -1.20 -21.48 10.50
C GLY A 229 -2.47 -21.23 9.70
N ILE A 230 -3.37 -20.39 10.21
CA ILE A 230 -4.62 -19.97 9.53
C ILE A 230 -4.35 -19.09 8.32
N SER A 231 -3.25 -18.35 8.29
CA SER A 231 -2.88 -17.49 7.15
C SER A 231 -2.69 -18.30 5.86
N THR A 232 -2.48 -19.61 5.93
CA THR A 232 -2.44 -20.49 4.75
C THR A 232 -3.75 -20.51 3.97
N LEU A 233 -4.89 -20.21 4.61
CA LEU A 233 -6.17 -20.07 3.93
C LEU A 233 -6.17 -18.89 2.93
N ASN A 234 -5.32 -17.88 3.12
CA ASN A 234 -5.14 -16.77 2.17
C ASN A 234 -4.65 -17.21 0.78
N ALA A 235 -4.15 -18.44 0.65
CA ALA A 235 -3.86 -19.03 -0.65
C ALA A 235 -5.12 -19.34 -1.48
N VAL A 236 -6.31 -19.20 -0.90
CA VAL A 236 -7.60 -19.36 -1.58
C VAL A 236 -8.27 -17.98 -1.75
N PRO A 237 -8.19 -17.34 -2.93
CA PRO A 237 -8.56 -15.92 -3.15
C PRO A 237 -9.95 -15.49 -2.68
N CYS A 238 -10.92 -16.40 -2.62
CA CYS A 238 -12.31 -16.09 -2.26
C CYS A 238 -12.71 -16.53 -0.84
N ILE A 239 -11.86 -17.27 -0.14
CA ILE A 239 -12.16 -17.79 1.21
C ILE A 239 -11.18 -17.19 2.21
N GLY A 240 -9.90 -17.20 1.87
CA GLY A 240 -8.82 -16.79 2.73
C GLY A 240 -8.98 -15.38 3.29
N PRO A 241 -9.06 -14.34 2.44
CA PRO A 241 -9.15 -12.96 2.91
C PRO A 241 -10.30 -12.69 3.87
N TYR A 242 -11.39 -13.47 3.77
CA TYR A 242 -12.58 -13.31 4.58
C TYR A 242 -12.55 -14.16 5.85
N VAL A 243 -12.05 -15.40 5.79
CA VAL A 243 -12.11 -16.34 6.92
C VAL A 243 -10.85 -16.26 7.79
N ALA A 244 -9.68 -16.10 7.16
CA ALA A 244 -8.40 -16.18 7.85
C ALA A 244 -8.23 -15.13 8.95
N PRO A 245 -8.62 -13.84 8.79
CA PRO A 245 -8.46 -12.86 9.85
C PRO A 245 -9.23 -13.20 11.12
N PHE A 246 -10.52 -13.54 11.00
CA PHE A 246 -11.36 -13.87 12.16
C PHE A 246 -10.92 -15.16 12.82
N TRP A 247 -10.61 -16.19 12.01
CA TRP A 247 -10.21 -17.48 12.54
C TRP A 247 -8.81 -17.43 13.19
N SER A 248 -7.90 -16.58 12.71
CA SER A 248 -6.60 -16.33 13.35
C SER A 248 -6.77 -15.75 14.75
N VAL A 249 -7.71 -14.81 14.94
CA VAL A 249 -8.04 -14.24 16.25
C VAL A 249 -8.60 -15.31 17.18
N ILE A 250 -9.55 -16.13 16.72
CA ILE A 250 -10.12 -17.23 17.52
C ILE A 250 -9.03 -18.20 17.98
N THR A 251 -8.17 -18.63 17.06
CA THR A 251 -7.07 -19.55 17.39
C THR A 251 -6.06 -18.91 18.34
N ALA A 252 -5.71 -17.63 18.15
CA ALA A 252 -4.86 -16.88 19.07
C ALA A 252 -5.46 -16.83 20.49
N ILE A 253 -6.77 -16.57 20.62
CA ILE A 253 -7.48 -16.56 21.92
C ILE A 253 -7.37 -17.93 22.60
N ILE A 254 -7.65 -19.01 21.87
CA ILE A 254 -7.61 -20.37 22.42
C ILE A 254 -6.19 -20.75 22.84
N LEU A 255 -5.20 -20.50 21.98
CA LEU A 255 -3.78 -20.77 22.28
C LEU A 255 -3.34 -19.98 23.50
N LEU A 256 -3.65 -18.68 23.57
CA LEU A 256 -3.26 -17.81 24.66
C LEU A 256 -3.92 -18.20 25.98
N LYS A 257 -5.22 -18.52 25.98
CA LYS A 257 -5.98 -18.96 27.16
C LYS A 257 -5.31 -20.17 27.82
N GLU A 258 -5.02 -21.20 27.04
CA GLU A 258 -4.45 -22.44 27.56
C GLU A 258 -2.96 -22.28 27.92
N ARG A 259 -2.18 -21.53 27.13
CA ARG A 259 -0.75 -21.28 27.40
C ARG A 259 -0.52 -20.40 28.63
N GLN A 260 -1.30 -19.32 28.78
CA GLN A 260 -1.17 -18.37 29.87
C GLN A 260 -2.01 -18.75 31.11
N ARG A 261 -2.84 -19.79 31.02
CA ARG A 261 -3.73 -20.28 32.09
C ARG A 261 -4.67 -19.19 32.62
N ILE A 262 -5.23 -18.41 31.70
CA ILE A 262 -6.14 -17.29 31.99
C ILE A 262 -7.57 -17.62 31.58
N GLY A 263 -8.54 -16.88 32.12
CA GLY A 263 -9.93 -16.97 31.69
C GLY A 263 -10.11 -16.55 30.22
N GLY A 264 -11.04 -17.18 29.51
CA GLY A 264 -11.26 -16.97 28.07
C GLY A 264 -11.59 -15.51 27.70
N TRP A 265 -12.38 -14.81 28.52
CA TRP A 265 -12.71 -13.40 28.28
C TRP A 265 -11.49 -12.48 28.38
N ARG A 266 -10.57 -12.76 29.32
CA ARG A 266 -9.30 -12.00 29.47
C ARG A 266 -8.38 -12.22 28.27
N ALA A 267 -8.28 -13.46 27.81
CA ALA A 267 -7.55 -13.79 26.58
C ALA A 267 -8.16 -13.05 25.38
N SER A 268 -9.49 -12.99 25.29
CA SER A 268 -10.21 -12.31 24.20
C SER A 268 -9.89 -10.81 24.15
N ILE A 269 -10.02 -10.10 25.28
CA ILE A 269 -9.70 -8.66 25.34
C ILE A 269 -8.24 -8.41 24.96
N ALA A 270 -7.30 -9.21 25.49
CA ALA A 270 -5.89 -9.04 25.21
C ALA A 270 -5.54 -9.22 23.72
N VAL A 271 -6.09 -10.26 23.08
CA VAL A 271 -5.85 -10.55 21.66
C VAL A 271 -6.53 -9.52 20.75
N LEU A 272 -7.74 -9.06 21.09
CA LEU A 272 -8.52 -8.12 20.27
C LEU A 272 -8.02 -6.67 20.36
N ALA A 273 -7.28 -6.31 21.41
CA ALA A 273 -6.81 -4.94 21.62
C ALA A 273 -6.05 -4.38 20.39
N PHE A 274 -5.11 -5.16 19.85
CA PHE A 274 -4.31 -4.71 18.70
C PHE A 274 -5.14 -4.58 17.41
N PRO A 275 -5.91 -5.60 16.95
CA PRO A 275 -6.80 -5.44 15.80
C PRO A 275 -7.77 -4.25 15.92
N VAL A 276 -8.35 -4.02 17.10
CA VAL A 276 -9.28 -2.89 17.32
C VAL A 276 -8.59 -1.54 17.16
N VAL A 277 -7.40 -1.36 17.75
CA VAL A 277 -6.61 -0.13 17.60
C VAL A 277 -6.22 0.12 16.14
N ILE A 278 -5.78 -0.92 15.43
CA ILE A 278 -5.42 -0.81 14.00
C ILE A 278 -6.65 -0.47 13.16
N CYS A 279 -7.77 -1.17 13.33
CA CYS A 279 -9.01 -0.88 12.60
C CYS A 279 -9.50 0.56 12.86
N GLY A 280 -9.49 1.01 14.12
CA GLY A 280 -9.86 2.39 14.47
C GLY A 280 -8.95 3.42 13.83
N GLY A 281 -7.63 3.18 13.82
CA GLY A 281 -6.64 4.05 13.16
C GLY A 281 -6.84 4.13 11.66
N VAL A 282 -7.07 2.99 10.98
CA VAL A 282 -7.33 2.95 9.53
C VAL A 282 -8.63 3.67 9.16
N VAL A 283 -9.71 3.43 9.90
CA VAL A 283 -11.00 4.13 9.67
C VAL A 283 -10.86 5.63 9.86
N THR A 284 -10.13 6.06 10.90
CA THR A 284 -9.88 7.49 11.16
C THR A 284 -9.05 8.12 10.04
N LEU A 285 -7.97 7.47 9.60
CA LEU A 285 -7.14 7.94 8.50
C LEU A 285 -7.94 8.06 7.20
N TYR A 286 -8.75 7.04 6.89
CA TYR A 286 -9.60 7.06 5.69
C TYR A 286 -10.62 8.20 5.73
N ALA A 287 -11.26 8.44 6.88
CA ALA A 287 -12.19 9.55 7.06
C ALA A 287 -11.50 10.92 6.87
N VAL A 288 -10.28 11.09 7.39
CA VAL A 288 -9.48 12.31 7.18
C VAL A 288 -9.12 12.48 5.70
N MET A 289 -8.65 11.41 5.03
CA MET A 289 -8.35 11.46 3.60
C MET A 289 -9.57 11.82 2.76
N LEU A 290 -10.73 11.24 3.07
CA LEU A 290 -11.99 11.55 2.38
C LEU A 290 -12.40 13.01 2.60
N ALA A 291 -12.28 13.52 3.83
CA ALA A 291 -12.57 14.93 4.13
C ALA A 291 -11.64 15.87 3.37
N VAL A 292 -10.33 15.57 3.31
CA VAL A 292 -9.37 16.34 2.51
C VAL A 292 -9.73 16.29 1.03
N ALA A 293 -10.04 15.10 0.49
CA ALA A 293 -10.44 14.92 -0.90
C ALA A 293 -11.72 15.71 -1.24
N ILE A 294 -12.73 15.69 -0.36
CA ILE A 294 -13.98 16.45 -0.54
C ILE A 294 -13.69 17.96 -0.52
N ASN A 295 -12.86 18.44 0.40
CA ASN A 295 -12.50 19.87 0.46
C ASN A 295 -11.71 20.31 -0.78
N MET A 296 -10.80 19.47 -1.29
CA MET A 296 -10.09 19.73 -2.54
C MET A 296 -11.01 19.68 -3.77
N ALA A 297 -11.98 18.76 -3.79
CA ALA A 297 -12.99 18.67 -4.84
C ALA A 297 -14.00 19.83 -4.79
N GLY A 298 -14.28 20.40 -3.60
CA GLY A 298 -15.14 21.56 -3.47
C GLY A 298 -14.57 22.83 -4.10
N THR A 299 -13.23 22.94 -4.16
CA THR A 299 -12.52 24.08 -4.79
C THR A 299 -12.31 23.91 -6.29
N ILE A 300 -12.42 22.68 -6.80
CA ILE A 300 -12.17 22.33 -8.20
C ILE A 300 -13.35 21.46 -8.60
N GLY A 301 -14.39 22.06 -9.19
CA GLY A 301 -15.57 21.32 -9.65
C GLY A 301 -15.17 20.09 -10.50
N PRO A 302 -16.05 19.08 -10.66
CA PRO A 302 -15.72 17.80 -11.29
C PRO A 302 -14.96 17.92 -12.63
N GLY A 303 -15.30 18.91 -13.45
CA GLY A 303 -14.60 19.23 -14.69
C GLY A 303 -13.20 19.82 -14.54
N GLY A 304 -12.97 20.62 -13.50
CA GLY A 304 -11.72 21.34 -13.29
C GLY A 304 -10.52 20.42 -13.03
N ALA A 305 -10.72 19.28 -12.36
CA ALA A 305 -9.63 18.34 -12.08
C ALA A 305 -9.19 17.61 -13.34
N VAL A 306 -10.15 17.26 -14.22
CA VAL A 306 -9.85 16.60 -15.50
C VAL A 306 -9.20 17.60 -16.46
N ALA A 307 -9.73 18.82 -16.54
CA ALA A 307 -9.12 19.91 -17.31
C ALA A 307 -7.67 20.19 -16.87
N GLN A 308 -7.40 20.20 -15.56
CA GLN A 308 -6.04 20.32 -15.04
C GLN A 308 -5.14 19.16 -15.44
N GLY A 309 -5.64 17.92 -15.41
CA GLY A 309 -4.89 16.75 -15.86
C GLY A 309 -4.51 16.83 -17.35
N TYR A 310 -5.44 17.24 -18.21
CA TYR A 310 -5.19 17.37 -19.65
C TYR A 310 -4.23 18.53 -19.93
N ALA A 311 -4.46 19.69 -19.29
CA ALA A 311 -3.55 20.83 -19.38
C ALA A 311 -2.13 20.49 -18.91
N ALA A 312 -1.97 19.74 -17.80
CA ALA A 312 -0.67 19.26 -17.33
C ALA A 312 0.02 18.33 -18.35
N GLY A 313 -0.75 17.44 -18.99
CA GLY A 313 -0.25 16.54 -20.04
C GLY A 313 0.24 17.30 -21.27
N ILE A 314 -0.56 18.22 -21.79
CA ILE A 314 -0.18 19.09 -22.92
C ILE A 314 1.02 19.97 -22.54
N GLY A 315 1.01 20.55 -21.34
CA GLY A 315 2.13 21.32 -20.80
C GLY A 315 3.45 20.56 -20.81
N THR A 316 3.42 19.33 -20.31
CA THR A 316 4.57 18.43 -20.27
C THR A 316 5.06 18.07 -21.67
N ALA A 317 4.15 17.85 -22.63
CA ALA A 317 4.50 17.61 -24.02
C ALA A 317 5.17 18.83 -24.68
N VAL A 318 4.68 20.03 -24.42
CA VAL A 318 5.28 21.29 -24.91
C VAL A 318 6.69 21.47 -24.37
N THR A 319 6.91 21.27 -23.07
CA THR A 319 8.25 21.40 -22.46
C THR A 319 9.20 20.31 -22.93
N SER A 320 8.74 19.06 -23.00
CA SER A 320 9.52 17.94 -23.53
C SER A 320 9.91 18.16 -24.99
N TYR A 321 9.01 18.72 -25.81
CA TYR A 321 9.33 19.08 -27.19
C TYR A 321 10.48 20.09 -27.22
N ALA A 322 10.42 21.15 -26.41
CA ALA A 322 11.47 22.16 -26.38
C ALA A 322 12.83 21.57 -25.94
N GLU A 323 12.84 20.70 -24.93
CA GLU A 323 14.05 20.00 -24.49
C GLU A 323 14.67 19.15 -25.63
N GLN A 324 13.84 18.43 -26.37
CA GLN A 324 14.29 17.60 -27.50
C GLN A 324 14.75 18.44 -28.70
N ASN A 325 14.21 19.66 -28.85
CA ASN A 325 14.47 20.56 -29.98
C ASN A 325 15.41 21.73 -29.62
N ARG A 326 16.36 21.50 -28.70
CA ARG A 326 17.42 22.47 -28.33
C ARG A 326 16.86 23.82 -27.87
N GLY A 327 15.73 23.79 -27.17
CA GLY A 327 15.02 24.96 -26.68
C GLY A 327 14.07 25.62 -27.68
N ALA A 328 13.88 25.06 -28.88
CA ALA A 328 12.85 25.55 -29.78
C ALA A 328 11.47 25.01 -29.35
N TRP A 329 10.53 25.91 -29.08
CA TRP A 329 9.12 25.55 -28.92
C TRP A 329 8.54 25.00 -30.23
N PRO A 330 7.45 24.21 -30.18
CA PRO A 330 6.72 23.83 -31.39
C PRO A 330 6.25 25.08 -32.14
N LYS A 331 6.43 25.13 -33.45
CA LYS A 331 5.91 26.23 -34.28
C LYS A 331 4.39 26.24 -34.33
N HIS A 332 3.77 25.07 -34.22
CA HIS A 332 2.32 24.88 -34.12
C HIS A 332 2.02 23.71 -33.18
N ALA A 333 0.92 23.76 -32.42
CA ALA A 333 0.58 22.71 -31.47
C ALA A 333 0.34 21.33 -32.12
N GLY A 334 -0.02 21.31 -33.41
CA GLY A 334 -0.12 20.10 -34.21
C GLY A 334 1.18 19.29 -34.31
N GLU A 335 2.36 19.89 -34.12
CA GLU A 335 3.61 19.14 -34.04
C GLU A 335 3.67 18.19 -32.86
N LEU A 336 2.92 18.47 -31.78
CA LEU A 336 2.83 17.61 -30.61
C LEU A 336 2.10 16.30 -30.92
N LEU A 337 1.19 16.28 -31.90
CA LEU A 337 0.45 15.08 -32.31
C LEU A 337 1.23 14.17 -33.27
N LEU A 338 2.43 14.59 -33.70
CA LEU A 338 3.26 13.73 -34.55
C LEU A 338 3.78 12.54 -33.73
N PRO A 339 3.75 11.30 -34.24
CA PRO A 339 4.10 10.08 -33.50
C PRO A 339 5.49 10.06 -32.84
N ARG A 340 6.42 10.90 -33.32
CA ARG A 340 7.78 11.03 -32.78
C ARG A 340 7.92 12.11 -31.71
N ALA A 341 6.99 13.04 -31.62
CA ALA A 341 7.06 14.19 -30.73
C ALA A 341 6.43 13.88 -29.36
N SER A 342 5.28 13.22 -29.35
CA SER A 342 4.62 12.80 -28.11
C SER A 342 3.65 11.63 -28.34
N MET A 343 3.07 11.10 -27.26
CA MET A 343 1.99 10.12 -27.30
C MET A 343 0.60 10.76 -27.16
N LEU A 344 0.47 12.07 -27.44
CA LEU A 344 -0.80 12.77 -27.36
C LEU A 344 -1.73 12.37 -28.51
N THR A 345 -3.03 12.28 -28.20
CA THR A 345 -4.11 12.15 -29.18
C THR A 345 -4.89 13.47 -29.25
N GLY A 346 -5.57 13.71 -30.36
CA GLY A 346 -6.45 14.85 -30.57
C GLY A 346 -7.56 14.96 -29.51
N GLY A 347 -8.01 13.83 -28.97
CA GLY A 347 -8.95 13.81 -27.84
C GLY A 347 -8.47 14.57 -26.59
N LEU A 348 -7.17 14.71 -26.36
CA LEU A 348 -6.63 15.49 -25.23
C LEU A 348 -6.73 17.01 -25.44
N PHE A 349 -6.93 17.46 -26.68
CA PHE A 349 -7.11 18.87 -27.04
C PHE A 349 -8.57 19.34 -26.89
N VAL A 350 -9.45 18.45 -26.43
CA VAL A 350 -10.87 18.72 -26.21
C VAL A 350 -11.19 18.44 -24.74
N LEU A 351 -11.81 19.41 -24.07
CA LEU A 351 -12.21 19.29 -22.68
C LEU A 351 -13.45 18.40 -22.55
N PRO A 352 -13.53 17.49 -21.57
CA PRO A 352 -14.68 16.60 -21.41
C PRO A 352 -16.02 17.31 -21.17
N ASP A 353 -15.98 18.51 -20.58
CA ASP A 353 -17.17 19.32 -20.27
C ASP A 353 -17.41 20.44 -21.30
N SER A 354 -16.65 20.44 -22.41
CA SER A 354 -16.81 21.38 -23.52
C SER A 354 -17.78 20.83 -24.57
N ALA A 355 -18.47 21.74 -25.27
CA ALA A 355 -19.25 21.40 -26.45
C ALA A 355 -18.36 21.13 -27.69
N THR A 356 -17.07 21.48 -27.63
CA THR A 356 -16.09 21.16 -28.67
C THR A 356 -15.94 19.65 -28.80
N THR A 357 -15.85 19.14 -30.02
CA THR A 357 -15.46 17.76 -30.31
C THR A 357 -14.18 17.71 -31.14
N THR A 358 -13.60 16.52 -31.36
CA THR A 358 -12.46 16.36 -32.27
C THR A 358 -12.80 16.68 -33.73
N ALA A 359 -14.09 16.72 -34.08
CA ALA A 359 -14.55 17.17 -35.39
C ALA A 359 -14.58 18.71 -35.51
N ASP A 360 -14.68 19.43 -34.39
CA ASP A 360 -14.75 20.90 -34.32
C ASP A 360 -13.38 21.54 -34.07
N ALA A 361 -12.39 20.77 -33.65
CA ALA A 361 -11.01 21.22 -33.45
C ALA A 361 -10.17 20.93 -34.70
N PHE A 362 -9.35 21.90 -35.14
CA PHE A 362 -8.64 21.82 -36.43
C PHE A 362 -7.13 22.04 -36.32
N ILE A 363 -6.38 21.45 -37.25
CA ILE A 363 -5.00 21.80 -37.60
C ILE A 363 -4.99 22.25 -39.06
N GLY A 364 -4.80 23.56 -39.27
CA GLY A 364 -5.00 24.16 -40.58
C GLY A 364 -6.46 23.98 -41.03
N THR A 365 -6.70 23.18 -42.07
CA THR A 365 -8.04 22.90 -42.60
C THR A 365 -8.56 21.50 -42.28
N VAL A 366 -7.81 20.69 -41.53
CA VAL A 366 -8.14 19.29 -41.22
C VAL A 366 -8.56 19.18 -39.76
N SER A 367 -9.71 18.55 -39.49
CA SER A 367 -10.18 18.33 -38.11
C SER A 367 -9.26 17.33 -37.38
N LEU A 368 -9.23 17.37 -36.04
CA LEU A 368 -8.42 16.45 -35.24
C LEU A 368 -8.83 14.99 -35.46
N ASP A 369 -10.14 14.72 -35.60
CA ASP A 369 -10.67 13.39 -35.92
C ASP A 369 -10.12 12.86 -37.25
N ALA A 370 -10.16 13.68 -38.31
CA ALA A 370 -9.61 13.31 -39.61
C ALA A 370 -8.07 13.20 -39.57
N PHE A 371 -7.40 14.07 -38.79
CA PHE A 371 -5.95 14.10 -38.64
C PHE A 371 -5.40 12.79 -38.06
N GLU A 372 -6.06 12.21 -37.05
CA GLU A 372 -5.66 10.94 -36.42
C GLU A 372 -5.70 9.75 -37.40
N GLY A 373 -6.52 9.83 -38.45
CA GLY A 373 -6.58 8.81 -39.51
C GLY A 373 -5.48 8.92 -40.57
N LEU A 374 -4.68 9.99 -40.57
CA LEU A 374 -3.62 10.21 -41.56
C LEU A 374 -2.35 9.41 -41.24
N ASN A 375 -1.54 9.12 -42.27
CA ASN A 375 -0.19 8.61 -42.03
C ASN A 375 0.79 9.73 -41.64
N GLU A 376 1.97 9.38 -41.10
CA GLU A 376 2.96 10.35 -40.58
C GLU A 376 3.36 11.41 -41.63
N THR A 377 3.49 11.05 -42.91
CA THR A 377 3.84 11.99 -43.98
C THR A 377 2.73 13.00 -44.22
N GLN A 378 1.48 12.55 -44.26
CA GLN A 378 0.30 13.40 -44.43
C GLN A 378 0.10 14.31 -43.21
N MET A 379 0.26 13.78 -42.00
CA MET A 379 0.21 14.58 -40.76
C MET A 379 1.22 15.73 -40.81
N ARG A 380 2.47 15.46 -41.19
CA ARG A 380 3.51 16.50 -41.35
C ARG A 380 3.13 17.55 -42.37
N GLN A 381 2.60 17.16 -43.53
CA GLN A 381 2.14 18.10 -44.55
C GLN A 381 1.04 19.03 -44.04
N VAL A 382 0.08 18.50 -43.27
CA VAL A 382 -1.00 19.29 -42.66
C VAL A 382 -0.43 20.26 -41.62
N VAL A 383 0.50 19.80 -40.78
CA VAL A 383 1.15 20.65 -39.76
C VAL A 383 2.01 21.74 -40.41
N ASP A 384 2.79 21.43 -41.44
CA ASP A 384 3.61 22.39 -42.17
C ASP A 384 2.73 23.47 -42.84
N ALA A 385 1.60 23.07 -43.42
CA ALA A 385 0.63 24.01 -43.97
C ALA A 385 0.01 24.91 -42.90
N ALA A 386 -0.31 24.36 -41.72
CA ALA A 386 -0.80 25.15 -40.59
C ALA A 386 0.26 26.15 -40.07
N ILE A 387 1.53 25.75 -40.00
CA ILE A 387 2.65 26.63 -39.65
C ILE A 387 2.79 27.78 -40.66
N LEU A 388 2.69 27.50 -41.96
CA LEU A 388 2.76 28.54 -43.00
C LEU A 388 1.57 29.50 -42.99
N ALA A 389 0.41 29.05 -42.51
CA ALA A 389 -0.79 29.87 -42.37
C ALA A 389 -0.76 30.77 -41.13
N LEU A 390 0.07 30.47 -40.13
CA LEU A 390 0.22 31.34 -38.96
C LEU A 390 0.85 32.68 -39.35
N PRO A 391 0.35 33.80 -38.81
CA PRO A 391 1.00 35.10 -38.96
C PRO A 391 2.45 35.07 -38.42
N PRO A 392 3.40 35.76 -39.05
CA PRO A 392 4.80 35.78 -38.60
C PRO A 392 4.98 36.43 -37.22
N ASP A 393 4.01 37.24 -36.79
CA ASP A 393 3.94 37.97 -35.52
C ASP A 393 2.94 37.35 -34.53
N VAL A 394 2.63 36.06 -34.68
CA VAL A 394 1.71 35.34 -33.80
C VAL A 394 2.17 35.38 -32.33
N THR A 395 1.26 35.75 -31.43
CA THR A 395 1.47 35.74 -29.98
C THR A 395 0.72 34.60 -29.29
N ALA A 396 -0.41 34.19 -29.86
CA ALA A 396 -1.17 33.04 -29.41
C ALA A 396 -1.95 32.39 -30.56
N HIS A 397 -2.09 31.07 -30.53
CA HIS A 397 -2.95 30.32 -31.45
C HIS A 397 -3.73 29.25 -30.70
N ARG A 398 -4.84 28.77 -31.30
CA ARG A 398 -5.74 27.79 -30.69
C ARG A 398 -5.71 26.46 -31.45
N VAL A 399 -5.80 25.36 -30.72
CA VAL A 399 -6.17 24.03 -31.23
C VAL A 399 -7.13 23.40 -30.21
N GLY A 400 -8.39 23.23 -30.60
CA GLY A 400 -9.46 22.81 -29.69
C GLY A 400 -9.64 23.76 -28.51
N ASP A 401 -9.74 23.22 -27.30
CA ASP A 401 -9.94 23.99 -26.07
C ASP A 401 -8.64 24.52 -25.45
N TYR A 402 -7.58 24.66 -26.24
CA TYR A 402 -6.26 25.12 -25.78
C TYR A 402 -5.70 26.26 -26.62
N VAL A 403 -5.26 27.31 -25.92
CA VAL A 403 -4.55 28.46 -26.47
C VAL A 403 -3.08 28.38 -26.11
N PHE A 404 -2.23 28.28 -27.11
CA PHE A 404 -0.78 28.15 -26.97
C PHE A 404 -0.13 29.53 -27.04
N THR A 405 0.58 29.90 -25.97
CA THR A 405 1.04 31.27 -25.68
C THR A 405 2.57 31.39 -25.54
N TYR A 406 3.29 30.31 -25.86
CA TYR A 406 4.75 30.23 -25.79
C TYR A 406 5.49 31.02 -26.89
N HIS A 407 4.78 31.59 -27.86
CA HIS A 407 5.39 32.33 -28.96
C HIS A 407 6.22 33.52 -28.45
N GLY A 408 7.48 33.57 -28.88
CA GLY A 408 8.49 34.55 -28.45
C GLY A 408 9.12 34.27 -27.08
N VAL A 409 8.60 33.35 -26.28
CA VAL A 409 9.14 33.04 -24.95
C VAL A 409 10.48 32.30 -25.09
N ASP A 410 11.52 32.74 -24.38
CA ASP A 410 12.79 31.99 -24.32
C ASP A 410 12.63 30.72 -23.47
N SER A 411 12.69 29.54 -24.09
CA SER A 411 12.50 28.26 -23.40
C SER A 411 13.56 27.97 -22.34
N VAL A 412 14.74 28.58 -22.45
CA VAL A 412 15.86 28.38 -21.53
C VAL A 412 15.79 29.44 -20.45
N ASN A 413 15.82 30.72 -20.82
CA ASN A 413 16.06 31.81 -19.86
C ASN A 413 14.81 32.51 -19.33
N ALA A 414 13.65 32.36 -19.98
CA ALA A 414 12.45 33.08 -19.54
C ALA A 414 11.96 32.65 -18.14
N LEU A 415 11.25 33.55 -17.46
CA LEU A 415 10.72 33.31 -16.13
C LEU A 415 9.78 32.09 -16.11
N GLY A 416 10.00 31.17 -15.16
CA GLY A 416 9.20 29.95 -15.02
C GLY A 416 7.70 30.16 -14.73
N ARG A 417 7.28 31.40 -14.46
CA ARG A 417 5.89 31.79 -14.20
C ARG A 417 5.11 32.20 -15.45
N LEU A 418 5.78 32.40 -16.59
CA LEU A 418 5.09 32.75 -17.83
C LEU A 418 4.19 31.61 -18.29
N TRP A 419 2.96 31.93 -18.68
CA TRP A 419 2.03 30.97 -19.27
C TRP A 419 2.50 30.57 -20.66
N ILE A 420 2.45 29.26 -20.93
CA ILE A 420 2.80 28.65 -22.22
C ILE A 420 1.59 27.98 -22.87
N VAL A 421 0.60 27.57 -22.08
CA VAL A 421 -0.68 27.00 -22.53
C VAL A 421 -1.79 27.51 -21.62
N VAL A 422 -2.92 27.89 -22.20
CA VAL A 422 -4.15 28.27 -21.50
C VAL A 422 -5.26 27.35 -21.97
N CYS A 423 -5.79 26.54 -21.06
CA CYS A 423 -6.92 25.67 -21.28
C CYS A 423 -8.21 26.47 -21.05
N SER A 424 -8.94 26.69 -22.13
CA SER A 424 -10.13 27.54 -22.22
C SER A 424 -11.01 26.98 -23.33
N ALA A 425 -12.27 26.67 -23.03
CA ALA A 425 -13.22 26.18 -24.01
C ALA A 425 -13.25 27.07 -25.27
N ASP A 426 -13.36 26.44 -26.44
CA ASP A 426 -13.39 27.14 -27.72
C ASP A 426 -14.63 28.04 -27.80
N PRO A 427 -14.47 29.37 -27.93
CA PRO A 427 -15.60 30.30 -27.99
C PRO A 427 -16.51 30.08 -29.22
N ASP A 428 -16.01 29.44 -30.28
CA ASP A 428 -16.81 29.19 -31.49
C ASP A 428 -17.89 28.11 -31.27
N THR A 429 -17.64 27.18 -30.35
CA THR A 429 -18.56 26.08 -29.99
C THR A 429 -19.24 26.28 -28.63
N ASN A 430 -18.64 27.08 -27.74
CA ASN A 430 -19.09 27.28 -26.37
C ASN A 430 -19.51 28.74 -26.14
N ALA A 431 -20.80 29.05 -26.32
CA ALA A 431 -21.34 30.41 -26.18
C ALA A 431 -21.12 31.04 -24.78
N GLU A 432 -20.98 30.24 -23.73
CA GLU A 432 -20.76 30.68 -22.35
C GLU A 432 -19.31 30.47 -21.87
N ALA A 433 -18.35 30.28 -22.78
CA ALA A 433 -16.97 29.94 -22.43
C ALA A 433 -16.32 30.92 -21.43
N SER A 434 -16.64 32.22 -21.51
CA SER A 434 -16.09 33.25 -20.62
C SER A 434 -16.56 33.19 -19.17
N SER A 435 -17.62 32.41 -18.89
CA SER A 435 -18.10 32.15 -17.54
C SER A 435 -17.40 30.96 -16.87
N GLN A 436 -16.59 30.21 -17.63
CA GLN A 436 -15.87 29.05 -17.13
C GLN A 436 -14.47 29.44 -16.68
N GLY A 437 -14.01 28.89 -15.54
CA GLY A 437 -12.64 29.14 -15.09
C GLY A 437 -11.63 28.48 -16.02
N VAL A 438 -10.45 29.08 -16.14
CA VAL A 438 -9.42 28.61 -17.07
C VAL A 438 -8.28 27.96 -16.31
N THR A 439 -7.66 26.96 -16.93
CA THR A 439 -6.45 26.35 -16.39
C THR A 439 -5.24 26.80 -17.19
N VAL A 440 -4.27 27.43 -16.53
CA VAL A 440 -3.03 27.88 -17.16
C VAL A 440 -1.87 26.96 -16.81
N VAL A 441 -1.04 26.68 -17.79
CA VAL A 441 0.22 25.96 -17.63
C VAL A 441 1.35 26.96 -17.75
N MET A 442 2.20 27.01 -16.72
CA MET A 442 3.38 27.86 -16.69
C MET A 442 4.58 27.14 -17.32
N LYS A 443 5.58 27.89 -17.79
CA LYS A 443 6.85 27.37 -18.31
C LYS A 443 7.51 26.37 -17.35
N SER A 444 7.38 26.58 -16.04
CA SER A 444 7.89 25.67 -15.00
C SER A 444 7.20 24.30 -14.94
N GLY A 445 6.18 24.04 -15.78
CA GLY A 445 5.33 22.84 -15.71
C GLY A 445 4.24 22.92 -14.64
N ARG A 446 4.21 23.99 -13.83
CA ARG A 446 3.15 24.20 -12.84
C ARG A 446 1.84 24.54 -13.52
N VAL A 447 0.77 23.89 -13.07
CA VAL A 447 -0.61 24.16 -13.49
C VAL A 447 -1.31 25.00 -12.43
N LYS A 448 -2.10 25.98 -12.86
CA LYS A 448 -2.90 26.85 -11.98
C LYS A 448 -4.30 27.00 -12.56
N TYR A 449 -5.32 26.81 -11.74
CA TYR A 449 -6.69 27.21 -12.05
C TYR A 449 -6.87 28.70 -11.73
N VAL A 450 -7.56 29.42 -12.62
CA VAL A 450 -7.92 30.82 -12.47
C VAL A 450 -9.44 30.92 -12.52
N ASP A 451 -10.02 31.38 -11.42
CA ASP A 451 -11.46 31.64 -11.34
C ASP A 451 -11.86 32.74 -12.34
N PRO A 452 -13.04 32.65 -13.00
CA PRO A 452 -13.51 33.70 -13.90
C PRO A 452 -13.48 35.10 -13.29
N ALA A 453 -13.78 35.23 -11.99
CA ALA A 453 -13.79 36.50 -11.30
C ALA A 453 -12.38 37.12 -11.16
N ASP A 454 -11.34 36.28 -11.12
CA ASP A 454 -9.95 36.69 -10.98
C ASP A 454 -9.23 36.84 -12.34
N TRP A 455 -9.87 36.44 -13.44
CA TRP A 455 -9.23 36.33 -14.76
C TRP A 455 -8.57 37.64 -15.22
N ALA A 456 -9.30 38.75 -15.23
CA ALA A 456 -8.77 40.05 -15.68
C ALA A 456 -7.53 40.48 -14.88
N THR A 457 -7.55 40.23 -13.56
CA THR A 457 -6.44 40.54 -12.65
C THR A 457 -5.22 39.67 -12.96
N GLU A 458 -5.43 38.36 -13.16
CA GLU A 458 -4.35 37.43 -13.46
C GLU A 458 -3.74 37.65 -14.86
N LEU A 459 -4.58 37.94 -15.87
CA LEU A 459 -4.11 38.31 -17.20
C LEU A 459 -3.27 39.59 -17.17
N THR A 460 -3.69 40.60 -16.40
CA THR A 460 -2.92 41.84 -16.21
C THR A 460 -1.54 41.56 -15.58
N LYS A 461 -1.49 40.73 -14.52
CA LYS A 461 -0.23 40.31 -13.90
C LYS A 461 0.67 39.58 -14.90
N GLN A 462 0.09 38.67 -15.68
CA GLN A 462 0.81 37.90 -16.68
C GLN A 462 1.37 38.79 -17.80
N ASN A 463 0.59 39.78 -18.26
CA ASN A 463 1.04 40.76 -19.24
C ASN A 463 2.14 41.68 -18.70
N GLY A 464 2.13 42.02 -17.40
CA GLY A 464 3.25 42.68 -16.73
C GLY A 464 4.54 41.85 -16.76
N LEU A 465 4.44 40.53 -16.49
CA LEU A 465 5.58 39.61 -16.59
C LEU A 465 6.11 39.49 -18.02
N ARG A 466 5.22 39.49 -19.01
CA ARG A 466 5.59 39.46 -20.44
C ARG A 466 6.27 40.74 -20.88
N ALA A 467 5.74 41.90 -20.52
CA ALA A 467 6.36 43.19 -20.82
C ALA A 467 7.77 43.28 -20.22
N ALA A 468 7.96 42.85 -18.97
CA ALA A 468 9.29 42.79 -18.33
C ALA A 468 10.28 41.85 -19.05
N ALA A 469 9.78 40.87 -19.81
CA ALA A 469 10.57 39.96 -20.63
C ALA A 469 10.68 40.41 -22.10
N GLY A 470 10.20 41.61 -22.46
CA GLY A 470 10.21 42.11 -23.84
C GLY A 470 9.22 41.39 -24.77
N LEU A 471 8.19 40.75 -24.22
CA LEU A 471 7.18 40.00 -24.97
C LEU A 471 5.91 40.82 -25.15
N ALA A 472 5.25 40.65 -26.29
CA ALA A 472 3.93 41.22 -26.55
C ALA A 472 2.88 40.69 -25.53
N PRO A 473 1.89 41.52 -25.15
CA PRO A 473 0.83 41.10 -24.23
C PRO A 473 0.00 39.97 -24.83
N LEU A 474 -0.52 39.10 -23.96
CA LEU A 474 -1.51 38.09 -24.33
C LEU A 474 -2.89 38.71 -24.45
N PRO A 475 -3.68 38.29 -25.46
CA PRO A 475 -5.09 38.63 -25.54
C PRO A 475 -5.88 37.86 -24.48
N ASP A 476 -7.16 38.19 -24.38
CA ASP A 476 -8.12 37.30 -23.74
C ASP A 476 -8.26 35.99 -24.57
N PRO A 477 -8.16 34.78 -23.98
CA PRO A 477 -8.19 33.51 -24.69
C PRO A 477 -9.52 33.27 -25.43
N TRP A 478 -10.62 33.89 -25.00
CA TRP A 478 -11.92 33.80 -25.68
C TRP A 478 -12.01 34.68 -26.93
N THR A 479 -11.01 35.54 -27.18
CA THR A 479 -10.87 36.28 -28.45
C THR A 479 -9.96 35.58 -29.45
N VAL A 480 -9.25 34.54 -29.03
CA VAL A 480 -8.39 33.72 -29.89
C VAL A 480 -9.22 32.55 -30.40
N THR A 481 -9.45 32.50 -31.71
CA THR A 481 -10.12 31.36 -32.36
C THR A 481 -9.16 30.65 -33.30
N HIS A 482 -9.54 29.47 -33.80
CA HIS A 482 -8.73 28.76 -34.81
C HIS A 482 -8.50 29.61 -36.06
N ALA A 483 -9.54 30.29 -36.53
CA ALA A 483 -9.47 31.15 -37.71
C ALA A 483 -8.80 32.52 -37.46
N ASN A 484 -8.72 32.95 -36.20
CA ASN A 484 -8.18 34.25 -35.81
C ASN A 484 -7.12 34.12 -34.71
N PRO A 485 -5.90 33.64 -35.05
CA PRO A 485 -4.79 33.64 -34.11
C PRO A 485 -4.40 35.07 -33.74
N SER A 486 -4.03 35.27 -32.48
CA SER A 486 -3.63 36.57 -31.98
C SER A 486 -2.25 36.97 -32.49
N ARG A 487 -2.10 38.25 -32.82
CA ARG A 487 -0.87 38.86 -33.30
C ARG A 487 -0.33 39.85 -32.28
N ALA A 488 0.97 40.12 -32.31
CA ALA A 488 1.52 41.23 -31.56
C ALA A 488 0.86 42.51 -32.07
N ALA A 489 0.20 43.27 -31.20
CA ALA A 489 -0.20 44.63 -31.56
C ALA A 489 1.08 45.33 -32.00
N MET A 490 1.15 45.69 -33.29
CA MET A 490 2.28 46.41 -33.85
C MET A 490 2.50 47.61 -32.93
N ALA A 491 3.62 47.63 -32.20
CA ALA A 491 3.90 48.70 -31.25
C ALA A 491 3.61 49.99 -32.00
N PRO A 492 2.71 50.87 -31.50
CA PRO A 492 2.37 52.09 -32.22
C PRO A 492 3.70 52.72 -32.56
N ALA A 493 3.96 52.86 -33.88
CA ALA A 493 5.22 53.37 -34.39
C ALA A 493 5.53 54.57 -33.52
N THR A 494 6.64 54.51 -32.79
CA THR A 494 7.07 55.58 -31.90
C THR A 494 7.01 56.84 -32.74
N VAL A 495 5.94 57.62 -32.57
CA VAL A 495 5.80 58.92 -33.22
C VAL A 495 6.97 59.66 -32.63
N ASP A 496 7.96 59.92 -33.49
CA ASP A 496 9.20 60.60 -33.12
C ASP A 496 8.83 61.70 -32.14
N ALA A 497 9.25 61.51 -30.89
CA ALA A 497 9.13 62.57 -29.92
C ALA A 497 9.82 63.78 -30.55
N PRO A 498 9.17 64.96 -30.59
CA PRO A 498 9.80 66.13 -31.17
C PRO A 498 11.17 66.29 -30.49
N GLU A 499 12.22 66.46 -31.30
CA GLU A 499 13.54 66.88 -30.86
C GLU A 499 13.36 68.14 -30.00
N GLY A 500 13.21 67.93 -28.69
CA GLY A 500 13.04 68.94 -27.69
C GLY A 500 14.39 69.21 -27.07
N ASP A 501 14.91 70.38 -27.44
CA ASP A 501 16.06 71.10 -26.90
C ASP A 501 16.70 70.51 -25.63
N ALA A 502 17.98 70.16 -25.80
CA ALA A 502 18.94 70.05 -24.73
C ALA A 502 19.08 71.42 -24.05
N ASP A 503 18.61 71.54 -22.80
CA ASP A 503 19.19 72.46 -21.81
C ASP A 503 18.63 72.17 -20.40
N ALA A 504 19.55 72.15 -19.43
CA ALA A 504 19.34 72.13 -17.96
C ALA A 504 18.70 70.84 -17.38
N GLU A 505 19.15 70.24 -16.28
CA GLU A 505 19.82 70.79 -15.10
C GLU A 505 20.42 69.61 -14.32
N THR A 506 21.69 69.73 -13.94
CA THR A 506 22.38 68.84 -12.99
C THR A 506 21.85 69.09 -11.58
N GLY A 507 21.29 68.05 -10.93
CA GLY A 507 20.94 68.03 -9.51
C GLY A 507 21.57 66.83 -8.79
N PRO A 508 22.16 67.01 -7.59
CA PRO A 508 23.16 66.09 -7.03
C PRO A 508 22.57 64.86 -6.33
N GLU A 509 23.36 63.79 -6.34
CA GLU A 509 23.22 62.58 -5.53
C GLU A 509 23.09 62.92 -4.03
N GLU A 510 22.05 62.40 -3.40
CA GLU A 510 21.93 62.35 -1.94
C GLU A 510 22.22 60.91 -1.47
N PRO A 511 23.20 60.69 -0.58
CA PRO A 511 23.58 59.35 -0.15
C PRO A 511 22.65 58.82 0.94
N SER A 512 22.26 57.55 0.77
CA SER A 512 21.53 56.72 1.73
C SER A 512 22.29 56.56 3.06
N PRO A 513 21.65 56.74 4.24
CA PRO A 513 22.20 56.29 5.51
C PRO A 513 21.60 54.93 5.91
N GLN A 514 22.45 53.92 5.98
CA GLN A 514 22.29 52.77 6.90
C GLN A 514 22.77 53.19 8.31
N PRO A 515 22.33 52.54 9.41
CA PRO A 515 21.94 51.13 9.54
C PRO A 515 20.47 50.85 9.91
#